data_AF-A0A519TCG2-F1
#
_entry.id   AF-A0A519TCG2-F1
#
_cell.length_a   1.000
_cell.length_b   1.000
_cell.length_c   1.000
_cell.angle_alpha   90.00
_cell.angle_beta   90.00
_cell.angle_gamma   90.00
#
_symmetry.space_group_name_H-M   'P 1'
#
loop_
_entity.id
_entity.type
_entity.pdbx_description
1 polymer ?
#
loop_
_entity_poly.entity_id
_entity_poly.type
_entity_poly.pdbx_seq_one_letter_code
_entity_poly.pdbx_strand_id
1 'polypeptide(L)'
;MHTPYSGHGKGQLFTPEVGSQVLVGYEHELAEFPVVLGSLFHPQNNLKGLQTAGGNKFVMSEVAGAQTILLSNSNKKGTSMTIGFADDGSVHIQSEGPVTVNGSVITLGAGVPGKGQTAYTGQIIMRAKTITMAAEEEVKIDSIGTSISLQAKQHILADATEKMELTAETASLTGRKSAGVLSPDTVDVGQGTTVNVSAAIINQS
;
A
#
# COMPACT_ATOMS: atom_id res chain seq x y z
N MET A 1 -42.23 -1.09 6.23
CA MET A 1 -41.22 -0.24 5.56
C MET A 1 -41.12 -0.71 4.12
N HIS A 2 -41.49 0.13 3.15
CA HIS A 2 -41.18 -0.17 1.76
C HIS A 2 -39.66 -0.14 1.59
N THR A 3 -39.09 -1.21 1.04
CA THR A 3 -37.65 -1.33 0.80
C THR A 3 -37.42 -1.53 -0.70
N PRO A 4 -36.35 -0.96 -1.28
CA PRO A 4 -36.06 -1.13 -2.70
C PRO A 4 -35.87 -2.59 -3.13
N TYR A 5 -35.60 -3.50 -2.19
CA TYR A 5 -35.48 -4.94 -2.46
C TYR A 5 -35.91 -5.76 -1.23
N SER A 6 -36.84 -6.70 -1.41
CA SER A 6 -37.26 -7.66 -0.37
C SER A 6 -37.55 -9.04 -0.96
N GLY A 7 -37.30 -10.09 -0.18
CA GLY A 7 -37.54 -11.48 -0.51
C GLY A 7 -37.27 -12.40 0.69
N HIS A 8 -37.52 -13.71 0.55
CA HIS A 8 -37.34 -14.66 1.65
C HIS A 8 -35.86 -14.75 2.09
N GLY A 9 -35.54 -14.12 3.23
CA GLY A 9 -34.18 -14.05 3.78
C GLY A 9 -33.23 -13.08 3.06
N LYS A 10 -33.74 -12.22 2.16
CA LYS A 10 -32.94 -11.27 1.39
C LYS A 10 -33.64 -9.91 1.34
N GLY A 11 -32.88 -8.83 1.34
CA GLY A 11 -33.45 -7.51 1.17
C GLY A 11 -32.49 -6.39 1.57
N GLN A 12 -32.92 -5.17 1.32
CA GLN A 12 -32.31 -3.97 1.90
C GLN A 12 -33.08 -3.62 3.17
N LEU A 13 -32.40 -3.36 4.29
CA LEU A 13 -33.03 -2.92 5.53
C LEU A 13 -32.33 -1.67 6.02
N PHE A 14 -33.03 -0.54 5.99
CA PHE A 14 -32.59 0.73 6.54
C PHE A 14 -33.59 1.20 7.59
N THR A 15 -33.51 0.68 8.81
CA THR A 15 -34.40 1.13 9.89
C THR A 15 -34.14 2.61 10.15
N PRO A 16 -35.18 3.49 10.07
CA PRO A 16 -35.01 4.89 10.41
C PRO A 16 -34.44 5.07 11.82
N GLU A 17 -33.51 6.01 11.98
CA GLU A 17 -32.91 6.32 13.27
C GLU A 17 -33.73 7.37 14.02
N VAL A 18 -33.62 7.41 15.35
CA VAL A 18 -34.28 8.44 16.18
C VAL A 18 -33.88 9.83 15.69
N GLY A 19 -34.87 10.66 15.35
CA GLY A 19 -34.67 12.01 14.79
C GLY A 19 -34.71 12.08 13.26
N SER A 20 -34.79 10.95 12.55
CA SER A 20 -34.96 10.94 11.09
C SER A 20 -36.37 11.41 10.69
N GLN A 21 -36.47 12.18 9.61
CA GLN A 21 -37.75 12.49 8.98
C GLN A 21 -38.12 11.37 8.00
N VAL A 22 -39.33 10.85 8.15
CA VAL A 22 -39.86 9.75 7.33
C VAL A 22 -41.18 10.16 6.69
N LEU A 23 -41.43 9.61 5.51
CA LEU A 23 -42.74 9.63 4.88
C LEU A 23 -43.58 8.50 5.47
N VAL A 24 -44.70 8.85 6.09
CA VAL A 24 -45.68 7.93 6.66
C VAL A 24 -46.91 7.90 5.76
N GLY A 25 -47.32 6.71 5.34
CA GLY A 25 -48.62 6.43 4.75
C GLY A 25 -49.54 5.77 5.78
N TYR A 26 -50.82 5.64 5.45
CA TYR A 26 -51.83 5.00 6.30
C TYR A 26 -52.55 3.94 5.49
N GLU A 27 -52.49 2.68 5.94
CA GLU A 27 -53.22 1.60 5.29
C GLU A 27 -54.73 1.83 5.41
N HIS A 28 -55.46 1.61 4.31
CA HIS A 28 -56.91 1.89 4.23
C HIS A 28 -57.33 3.32 4.60
N GLU A 29 -56.40 4.30 4.53
CA GLU A 29 -56.63 5.68 4.95
C GLU A 29 -57.01 5.82 6.45
N LEU A 30 -56.66 4.80 7.25
CA LEU A 30 -56.94 4.74 8.68
C LEU A 30 -55.72 5.17 9.48
N ALA A 31 -55.88 6.20 10.32
CA ALA A 31 -54.78 6.78 11.11
C ALA A 31 -54.15 5.77 12.08
N GLU A 32 -54.91 4.76 12.51
CA GLU A 32 -54.47 3.66 13.39
C GLU A 32 -53.55 2.63 12.71
N PHE A 33 -53.42 2.65 11.38
CA PHE A 33 -52.54 1.74 10.63
C PHE A 33 -51.44 2.48 9.87
N PRO A 34 -50.50 3.16 10.55
CA PRO A 34 -49.40 3.86 9.89
C PRO A 34 -48.37 2.89 9.31
N VAL A 35 -47.88 3.20 8.12
CA VAL A 35 -46.78 2.49 7.44
C VAL A 35 -45.70 3.46 6.98
N VAL A 36 -44.44 3.18 7.31
CA VAL A 36 -43.31 3.98 6.81
C VAL A 36 -43.05 3.64 5.34
N LEU A 37 -43.18 4.65 4.47
CA LEU A 37 -43.02 4.54 3.02
C LEU A 37 -41.59 4.83 2.55
N GLY A 38 -40.84 5.66 3.29
CA GLY A 38 -39.45 5.99 2.95
C GLY A 38 -38.93 7.18 3.74
N SER A 39 -37.72 7.63 3.39
CA SER A 39 -37.09 8.83 3.96
C SER A 39 -37.02 9.93 2.89
N LEU A 40 -37.22 11.18 3.27
CA LEU A 40 -37.10 12.33 2.34
C LEU A 40 -35.68 12.89 2.33
N PHE A 41 -35.19 13.30 1.17
CA PHE A 41 -33.89 13.97 0.98
C PHE A 41 -34.02 15.19 0.03
N HIS A 42 -33.16 16.21 0.22
CA HIS A 42 -33.23 17.50 -0.49
C HIS A 42 -32.62 17.49 -1.92
N PRO A 43 -33.13 18.31 -2.87
CA PRO A 43 -32.91 18.15 -4.33
C PRO A 43 -31.65 18.79 -4.95
N GLN A 44 -30.62 19.18 -4.20
CA GLN A 44 -29.34 19.61 -4.79
C GLN A 44 -28.20 18.78 -4.20
N ASN A 45 -27.83 17.70 -4.87
CA ASN A 45 -26.73 16.88 -4.37
C ASN A 45 -26.02 16.12 -5.48
N ASN A 46 -24.79 16.56 -5.76
CA ASN A 46 -23.80 15.82 -6.56
C ASN A 46 -23.23 14.63 -5.77
N LEU A 47 -23.63 14.41 -4.51
CA LEU A 47 -23.23 13.26 -3.72
C LEU A 47 -24.37 12.26 -3.62
N LYS A 48 -24.07 10.99 -3.84
CA LYS A 48 -24.97 9.84 -3.62
C LYS A 48 -24.29 8.90 -2.64
N GLY A 49 -24.97 8.47 -1.59
CA GLY A 49 -24.28 7.64 -0.60
C GLY A 49 -25.15 7.16 0.54
N LEU A 50 -24.52 6.34 1.37
CA LEU A 50 -25.06 5.80 2.61
C LEU A 50 -24.23 6.31 3.79
N GLN A 51 -24.90 6.74 4.85
CA GLN A 51 -24.27 7.05 6.13
C GLN A 51 -25.08 6.42 7.27
N THR A 52 -24.39 5.80 8.22
CA THR A 52 -25.01 5.27 9.46
C THR A 52 -24.86 6.24 10.64
N ALA A 53 -25.66 6.11 11.71
CA ALA A 53 -25.49 6.83 12.98
C ALA A 53 -24.06 6.79 13.50
N GLY A 54 -23.42 5.62 13.40
CA GLY A 54 -22.02 5.41 13.82
C GLY A 54 -20.99 6.13 12.95
N GLY A 55 -21.42 6.84 11.92
CA GLY A 55 -20.59 7.69 11.08
C GLY A 55 -19.97 6.98 9.88
N ASN A 56 -20.21 5.68 9.66
CA ASN A 56 -19.69 4.96 8.49
C ASN A 56 -20.29 5.54 7.21
N LYS A 57 -19.47 5.71 6.17
CA LYS A 57 -19.84 6.38 4.93
C LYS A 57 -19.39 5.57 3.71
N PHE A 58 -20.30 5.43 2.75
CA PHE A 58 -20.03 5.10 1.36
C PHE A 58 -20.60 6.23 0.51
N VAL A 59 -19.76 6.98 -0.20
CA VAL A 59 -20.19 8.19 -0.94
C VAL A 59 -19.63 8.18 -2.35
N MET A 60 -20.48 8.42 -3.33
CA MET A 60 -20.17 8.65 -4.73
C MET A 60 -20.35 10.13 -5.04
N SER A 61 -19.36 10.76 -5.66
CA SER A 61 -19.44 12.14 -6.15
C SER A 61 -19.61 12.15 -7.66
N GLU A 62 -20.63 12.87 -8.14
CA GLU A 62 -21.02 13.03 -9.54
C GLU A 62 -20.55 14.37 -10.12
N VAL A 63 -19.53 15.00 -9.51
CA VAL A 63 -18.94 16.21 -10.09
C VAL A 63 -18.29 15.85 -11.43
N ALA A 64 -18.78 16.44 -12.52
CA ALA A 64 -18.31 16.14 -13.86
C ALA A 64 -16.79 16.33 -14.00
N GLY A 65 -16.09 15.29 -14.47
CA GLY A 65 -14.65 15.28 -14.66
C GLY A 65 -13.84 15.05 -13.37
N ALA A 66 -14.51 14.92 -12.22
CA ALA A 66 -13.90 14.72 -10.92
C ALA A 66 -14.71 13.74 -10.05
N GLN A 67 -15.27 12.70 -10.69
CA GLN A 67 -16.06 11.70 -9.99
C GLN A 67 -15.20 10.89 -9.03
N THR A 68 -15.78 10.51 -7.88
CA THR A 68 -15.08 9.74 -6.85
C THR A 68 -15.99 8.73 -6.15
N ILE A 69 -15.39 7.68 -5.58
CA ILE A 69 -16.00 6.79 -4.58
C ILE A 69 -15.19 6.89 -3.28
N LEU A 70 -15.85 7.15 -2.16
CA LEU A 70 -15.26 7.33 -0.84
C LEU A 70 -15.84 6.32 0.17
N LEU A 71 -14.96 5.60 0.85
CA LEU A 71 -15.22 4.81 2.05
C LEU A 71 -14.58 5.53 3.25
N SER A 72 -15.36 5.94 4.26
CA SER A 72 -14.83 6.70 5.41
C SER A 72 -15.68 6.58 6.67
N ASN A 73 -15.24 7.19 7.77
CA ASN A 73 -16.02 7.34 8.99
C ASN A 73 -15.94 8.79 9.56
N SER A 74 -17.09 9.39 9.86
CA SER A 74 -17.20 10.76 10.40
C SER A 74 -16.43 11.00 11.70
N ASN A 75 -16.30 9.97 12.52
CA ASN A 75 -15.65 9.98 13.84
C ASN A 75 -14.16 9.61 13.76
N LYS A 76 -13.68 9.10 12.61
CA LYS A 76 -12.29 8.69 12.35
C LYS A 76 -11.78 9.25 11.02
N LYS A 77 -11.63 10.58 10.98
CA LYS A 77 -11.35 11.33 9.74
C LYS A 77 -10.01 10.99 9.08
N GLY A 78 -9.04 10.45 9.83
CA GLY A 78 -7.74 10.04 9.30
C GLY A 78 -7.72 8.64 8.66
N THR A 79 -8.85 7.93 8.61
CA THR A 79 -8.97 6.62 7.96
C THR A 79 -10.01 6.68 6.83
N SER A 80 -9.55 6.45 5.60
CA SER A 80 -10.41 6.44 4.42
C SER A 80 -9.79 5.67 3.25
N MET A 81 -10.64 5.31 2.29
CA MET A 81 -10.25 4.85 0.98
C MET A 81 -11.02 5.65 -0.07
N THR A 82 -10.32 6.20 -1.05
CA THR A 82 -10.90 6.98 -2.14
C THR A 82 -10.46 6.43 -3.49
N ILE A 83 -11.41 6.24 -4.39
CA ILE A 83 -11.16 5.98 -5.81
C ILE A 83 -11.53 7.24 -6.57
N GLY A 84 -10.58 7.85 -7.27
CA GLY A 84 -10.80 9.00 -8.13
C GLY A 84 -10.80 8.60 -9.60
N PHE A 85 -11.67 9.20 -10.39
CA PHE A 85 -11.82 8.92 -11.83
C PHE A 85 -11.42 10.10 -12.72
N ALA A 86 -10.82 11.15 -12.15
CA ALA A 86 -10.19 12.21 -12.93
C ALA A 86 -8.90 11.70 -13.60
N ASP A 87 -8.59 12.23 -14.78
CA ASP A 87 -7.38 11.89 -15.55
C ASP A 87 -7.21 10.36 -15.73
N ASP A 88 -6.06 9.80 -15.36
CA ASP A 88 -5.77 8.35 -15.41
C ASP A 88 -6.40 7.56 -14.25
N GLY A 89 -7.14 8.24 -13.37
CA GLY A 89 -7.71 7.70 -12.15
C GLY A 89 -6.70 7.55 -11.02
N SER A 90 -7.19 7.26 -9.81
CA SER A 90 -6.34 7.04 -8.64
C SER A 90 -7.03 6.20 -7.56
N VAL A 91 -6.22 5.54 -6.74
CA VAL A 91 -6.68 4.90 -5.50
C VAL A 91 -5.82 5.43 -4.35
N HIS A 92 -6.47 6.01 -3.35
CA HIS A 92 -5.82 6.52 -2.15
C HIS A 92 -6.33 5.74 -0.93
N ILE A 93 -5.41 5.17 -0.16
CA ILE A 93 -5.71 4.48 1.10
C ILE A 93 -4.95 5.22 2.19
N GLN A 94 -5.68 5.69 3.21
CA GLN A 94 -5.13 6.40 4.35
C GLN A 94 -5.66 5.79 5.63
N SER A 95 -4.81 5.66 6.64
CA SER A 95 -5.20 5.21 7.97
C SER A 95 -4.27 5.79 9.04
N GLU A 96 -4.84 6.20 10.17
CA GLU A 96 -4.07 6.52 11.40
C GLU A 96 -3.60 5.25 12.11
N GLY A 97 -4.36 4.15 11.96
CA GLY A 97 -4.00 2.82 12.42
C GLY A 97 -3.22 2.03 11.37
N PRO A 98 -2.77 0.81 11.70
CA PRO A 98 -2.03 -0.04 10.77
C PRO A 98 -2.86 -0.41 9.53
N VAL A 99 -2.18 -0.59 8.40
CA VAL A 99 -2.73 -1.21 7.20
C VAL A 99 -2.05 -2.57 7.04
N THR A 100 -2.82 -3.65 7.15
CA THR A 100 -2.32 -5.03 7.06
C THR A 100 -2.86 -5.70 5.80
N VAL A 101 -1.98 -6.37 5.05
CA VAL A 101 -2.34 -7.16 3.86
C VAL A 101 -1.84 -8.58 4.07
N ASN A 102 -2.75 -9.54 4.17
CA ASN A 102 -2.44 -10.96 4.33
C ASN A 102 -3.02 -11.74 3.15
N GLY A 103 -2.27 -12.70 2.63
CA GLY A 103 -2.69 -13.59 1.56
C GLY A 103 -1.69 -14.72 1.38
N SER A 104 -2.10 -15.80 0.73
CA SER A 104 -1.17 -16.89 0.36
C SER A 104 -0.13 -16.42 -0.67
N VAL A 105 -0.47 -15.43 -1.50
CA VAL A 105 0.41 -14.75 -2.44
C VAL A 105 0.03 -13.26 -2.48
N ILE A 106 1.04 -12.38 -2.41
CA ILE A 106 0.87 -10.92 -2.57
C ILE A 106 1.86 -10.46 -3.65
N THR A 107 1.39 -9.73 -4.65
CA THR A 107 2.21 -9.19 -5.75
C THR A 107 2.06 -7.67 -5.82
N LEU A 108 3.18 -6.96 -5.95
CA LEU A 108 3.22 -5.51 -6.15
C LEU A 108 3.95 -5.22 -7.45
N GLY A 109 3.27 -4.58 -8.39
CA GLY A 109 3.83 -4.15 -9.67
C GLY A 109 3.40 -2.73 -9.99
N ALA A 110 4.27 -1.94 -10.60
CA ALA A 110 3.98 -0.57 -11.00
C ALA A 110 4.17 -0.36 -12.50
N GLY A 111 3.16 0.24 -13.14
CA GLY A 111 3.04 0.28 -14.60
C GLY A 111 2.53 -1.05 -15.16
N VAL A 112 1.88 -0.99 -16.32
CA VAL A 112 1.45 -2.17 -17.05
C VAL A 112 2.45 -2.48 -18.14
N PRO A 113 3.01 -3.70 -18.20
CA PRO A 113 3.28 -4.28 -19.49
C PRO A 113 1.91 -4.50 -20.14
N GLY A 114 1.51 -3.62 -21.07
CA GLY A 114 0.33 -3.86 -21.90
C GLY A 114 0.42 -5.22 -22.61
N LYS A 115 -0.66 -5.66 -23.28
CA LYS A 115 -0.65 -6.91 -24.05
C LYS A 115 0.52 -6.90 -25.05
N GLY A 116 1.52 -7.77 -24.84
CA GLY A 116 2.74 -7.84 -25.66
C GLY A 116 3.96 -7.06 -25.15
N GLN A 117 3.88 -6.40 -24.00
CA GLN A 117 5.04 -5.80 -23.33
C GLN A 117 5.52 -6.72 -22.20
N THR A 118 6.83 -6.75 -21.98
CA THR A 118 7.49 -7.59 -20.95
C THR A 118 8.06 -6.76 -19.80
N ALA A 119 8.02 -5.43 -19.89
CA ALA A 119 8.67 -4.53 -18.94
C ALA A 119 7.66 -3.71 -18.14
N TYR A 120 7.93 -3.59 -16.84
CA TYR A 120 7.27 -2.62 -15.96
C TYR A 120 7.83 -1.22 -16.23
N THR A 121 6.95 -0.23 -16.33
CA THR A 121 7.30 1.17 -16.63
C THR A 121 7.07 2.12 -15.46
N GLY A 122 6.35 1.66 -14.42
CA GLY A 122 6.07 2.45 -13.25
C GLY A 122 7.16 2.30 -12.18
N GLN A 123 6.95 3.00 -11.07
CA GLN A 123 7.88 3.01 -9.94
C GLN A 123 7.15 2.67 -8.65
N ILE A 124 7.85 1.96 -7.76
CA ILE A 124 7.44 1.75 -6.38
C ILE A 124 8.35 2.59 -5.49
N ILE A 125 7.78 3.50 -4.70
CA ILE A 125 8.53 4.39 -3.80
C ILE A 125 8.12 4.08 -2.36
N MET A 126 9.07 3.65 -1.53
CA MET A 126 8.86 3.32 -0.12
C MET A 126 9.52 4.35 0.78
N ARG A 127 8.74 5.05 1.61
CA ARG A 127 9.24 6.07 2.55
C ARG A 127 8.61 5.86 3.90
N ALA A 128 9.43 5.55 4.90
CA ALA A 128 9.00 5.33 6.28
C ALA A 128 10.15 5.69 7.23
N LYS A 129 9.84 5.81 8.53
CA LYS A 129 10.88 5.92 9.57
C LYS A 129 11.73 4.64 9.66
N THR A 130 11.10 3.48 9.47
CA THR A 130 11.73 2.16 9.47
C THR A 130 11.07 1.29 8.41
N ILE A 131 11.86 0.47 7.71
CA ILE A 131 11.41 -0.61 6.82
C ILE A 131 12.11 -1.88 7.29
N THR A 132 11.36 -2.96 7.51
CA THR A 132 11.88 -4.27 7.93
C THR A 132 11.43 -5.32 6.92
N MET A 133 12.35 -6.18 6.47
CA MET A 133 12.10 -7.29 5.55
C MET A 133 12.64 -8.56 6.19
N ALA A 134 11.81 -9.59 6.32
CA ALA A 134 12.18 -10.89 6.86
C ALA A 134 11.44 -11.97 6.07
N ALA A 135 12.16 -13.04 5.72
CA ALA A 135 11.61 -14.23 5.08
C ALA A 135 12.20 -15.47 5.76
N GLU A 136 11.43 -16.54 5.85
CA GLU A 136 11.88 -17.81 6.44
C GLU A 136 12.84 -18.56 5.52
N GLU A 137 12.66 -18.41 4.19
CA GLU A 137 13.48 -19.10 3.18
C GLU A 137 14.39 -18.14 2.42
N GLU A 138 13.82 -17.18 1.66
CA GLU A 138 14.60 -16.34 0.74
C GLU A 138 14.10 -14.89 0.70
N VAL A 139 15.05 -13.95 0.68
CA VAL A 139 14.82 -12.58 0.19
C VAL A 139 15.65 -12.38 -1.07
N LYS A 140 14.99 -12.32 -2.23
CA LYS A 140 15.63 -12.08 -3.53
C LYS A 140 15.46 -10.64 -3.99
N ILE A 141 16.55 -9.97 -4.38
CA ILE A 141 16.55 -8.60 -4.90
C ILE A 141 17.27 -8.58 -6.24
N ASP A 142 16.51 -8.48 -7.33
CA ASP A 142 17.03 -8.42 -8.69
C ASP A 142 16.83 -7.02 -9.31
N SER A 143 17.87 -6.49 -9.97
CA SER A 143 17.75 -5.35 -10.89
C SER A 143 18.05 -5.85 -12.30
N ILE A 144 17.02 -5.98 -13.13
CA ILE A 144 17.13 -6.55 -14.48
C ILE A 144 17.86 -5.59 -15.43
N GLY A 145 17.71 -4.28 -15.23
CA GLY A 145 18.15 -3.27 -16.20
C GLY A 145 19.48 -2.62 -15.89
N THR A 146 19.68 -2.13 -14.65
CA THR A 146 20.71 -1.12 -14.39
C THR A 146 21.55 -1.41 -13.15
N SER A 147 20.99 -1.26 -11.96
CA SER A 147 21.77 -1.31 -10.72
C SER A 147 20.91 -1.53 -9.49
N ILE A 148 21.56 -1.95 -8.40
CA ILE A 148 21.07 -1.89 -7.02
C ILE A 148 22.00 -0.94 -6.26
N SER A 149 21.44 0.05 -5.55
CA SER A 149 22.23 1.00 -4.74
C SER A 149 21.89 0.90 -3.27
N LEU A 150 22.89 0.70 -2.40
CA LEU A 150 22.74 0.66 -0.96
C LEU A 150 23.54 1.82 -0.33
N GLN A 151 22.87 2.68 0.43
CA GLN A 151 23.50 3.85 1.06
C GLN A 151 22.95 4.04 2.48
N ALA A 152 23.84 4.29 3.43
CA ALA A 152 23.48 4.58 4.81
C ALA A 152 24.39 5.68 5.37
N LYS A 153 23.86 6.49 6.30
CA LYS A 153 24.64 7.55 6.95
C LYS A 153 25.68 7.01 7.93
N GLN A 154 25.38 5.90 8.61
CA GLN A 154 26.23 5.32 9.65
C GLN A 154 26.95 4.06 9.18
N HIS A 155 26.22 2.99 8.87
CA HIS A 155 26.80 1.74 8.41
C HIS A 155 25.79 0.96 7.56
N ILE A 156 26.32 0.07 6.71
CA ILE A 156 25.61 -1.06 6.10
C ILE A 156 26.21 -2.29 6.77
N LEU A 157 25.39 -3.12 7.40
CA LEU A 157 25.81 -4.39 8.00
C LEU A 157 25.33 -5.52 7.09
N ALA A 158 26.27 -6.32 6.61
CA ALA A 158 25.99 -7.59 5.94
C ALA A 158 26.69 -8.68 6.76
N ASP A 159 25.92 -9.65 7.22
CA ASP A 159 26.40 -10.75 8.05
C ASP A 159 25.80 -12.04 7.50
N ALA A 160 26.65 -13.05 7.31
CA ALA A 160 26.26 -14.35 6.79
C ALA A 160 26.97 -15.43 7.62
N THR A 161 26.20 -16.38 8.15
CA THR A 161 26.72 -17.42 9.05
C THR A 161 27.53 -18.48 8.33
N GLU A 162 27.16 -18.80 7.09
CA GLU A 162 27.84 -19.82 6.29
C GLU A 162 28.68 -19.21 5.18
N LYS A 163 28.06 -18.38 4.31
CA LYS A 163 28.72 -17.89 3.09
C LYS A 163 28.18 -16.55 2.64
N MET A 164 29.08 -15.66 2.24
CA MET A 164 28.78 -14.44 1.52
C MET A 164 29.57 -14.42 0.22
N GLU A 165 28.90 -14.30 -0.92
CA GLU A 165 29.54 -14.25 -2.24
C GLU A 165 29.31 -12.90 -2.92
N LEU A 166 30.39 -12.32 -3.44
CA LEU A 166 30.37 -11.08 -4.22
C LEU A 166 31.09 -11.35 -5.53
N THR A 167 30.32 -11.46 -6.61
CA THR A 167 30.85 -11.69 -7.97
C THR A 167 30.49 -10.51 -8.85
N ALA A 168 31.49 -9.92 -9.51
CA ALA A 168 31.32 -8.83 -10.47
C ALA A 168 32.48 -8.85 -11.46
N GLU A 169 32.29 -8.28 -12.65
CA GLU A 169 33.40 -8.01 -13.58
C GLU A 169 34.43 -7.06 -12.94
N THR A 170 33.97 -6.11 -12.11
CA THR A 170 34.82 -5.24 -11.30
C THR A 170 34.20 -5.05 -9.92
N ALA A 171 34.98 -5.33 -8.87
CA ALA A 171 34.61 -5.08 -7.49
C ALA A 171 35.60 -4.09 -6.85
N SER A 172 35.10 -3.11 -6.10
CA SER A 172 35.92 -2.09 -5.46
C SER A 172 35.48 -1.83 -4.03
N LEU A 173 36.43 -1.78 -3.09
CA LEU A 173 36.21 -1.35 -1.71
C LEU A 173 37.03 -0.09 -1.44
N THR A 174 36.36 1.02 -1.13
CA THR A 174 37.03 2.29 -0.85
C THR A 174 36.62 2.83 0.51
N GLY A 175 37.59 2.91 1.42
CA GLY A 175 37.44 3.54 2.72
C GLY A 175 38.06 4.94 2.71
N ARG A 176 37.29 5.99 3.04
CA ARG A 176 37.82 7.37 3.10
C ARG A 176 38.82 7.58 4.24
N LYS A 177 38.72 6.76 5.30
CA LYS A 177 39.64 6.74 6.44
C LYS A 177 40.39 5.41 6.53
N SER A 178 39.67 4.30 6.39
CA SER A 178 40.22 2.94 6.38
C SER A 178 39.28 2.00 5.63
N ALA A 179 39.85 0.99 5.00
CA ALA A 179 39.16 -0.19 4.47
C ALA A 179 39.99 -1.42 4.84
N GLY A 180 39.35 -2.54 5.17
CA GLY A 180 40.03 -3.75 5.59
C GLY A 180 39.30 -5.00 5.13
N VAL A 181 40.08 -6.04 4.85
CA VAL A 181 39.63 -7.42 4.62
C VAL A 181 40.36 -8.26 5.65
N LEU A 182 39.63 -8.95 6.52
CA LEU A 182 40.19 -9.74 7.61
C LEU A 182 39.64 -11.16 7.52
N SER A 183 40.52 -12.14 7.71
CA SER A 183 40.17 -13.55 7.85
C SER A 183 41.03 -14.15 8.97
N PRO A 184 40.47 -14.98 9.86
CA PRO A 184 41.27 -15.66 10.88
C PRO A 184 42.20 -16.74 10.28
N ASP A 185 41.86 -17.26 9.10
CA ASP A 185 42.58 -18.37 8.47
C ASP A 185 43.33 -17.90 7.21
N THR A 186 42.59 -17.61 6.13
CA THR A 186 43.18 -17.23 4.83
C THR A 186 42.45 -16.09 4.15
N VAL A 187 43.21 -15.23 3.47
CA VAL A 187 42.73 -14.31 2.43
C VAL A 187 43.44 -14.68 1.15
N ASP A 188 42.71 -15.27 0.20
CA ASP A 188 43.29 -15.75 -1.06
C ASP A 188 43.19 -14.70 -2.15
N VAL A 189 44.27 -14.55 -2.92
CA VAL A 189 44.32 -13.74 -4.13
C VAL A 189 44.67 -14.66 -5.31
N GLY A 190 43.83 -14.65 -6.35
CA GLY A 190 43.94 -15.61 -7.45
C GLY A 190 45.25 -15.52 -8.26
N GLN A 191 45.62 -16.62 -8.91
CA GLN A 191 46.78 -16.71 -9.81
C GLN A 191 46.72 -15.65 -10.92
N GLY A 192 47.87 -15.05 -11.27
CA GLY A 192 47.95 -14.00 -12.29
C GLY A 192 47.45 -12.61 -11.86
N THR A 193 47.05 -12.43 -10.60
CA THR A 193 46.60 -11.14 -10.08
C THR A 193 47.79 -10.25 -9.71
N THR A 194 47.75 -8.97 -10.07
CA THR A 194 48.71 -7.96 -9.58
C THR A 194 48.18 -7.31 -8.30
N VAL A 195 48.93 -7.43 -7.21
CA VAL A 195 48.64 -6.72 -5.95
C VAL A 195 49.55 -5.49 -5.87
N ASN A 196 48.96 -4.31 -6.05
CA ASN A 196 49.69 -3.05 -5.88
C ASN A 196 49.59 -2.58 -4.43
N VAL A 197 50.70 -2.63 -3.70
CA VAL A 197 50.80 -2.10 -2.33
C VAL A 197 51.64 -0.83 -2.35
N SER A 198 51.03 0.30 -2.01
CA SER A 198 51.72 1.57 -1.80
C SER A 198 51.56 1.97 -0.34
N ALA A 199 52.50 1.54 0.51
CA ALA A 199 52.46 1.76 1.95
C ALA A 199 53.66 2.60 2.41
N ALA A 200 53.45 3.48 3.39
CA ALA A 200 54.54 4.18 4.08
C ALA A 200 55.32 3.24 5.02
N ILE A 201 54.65 2.22 5.59
CA ILE A 201 55.21 1.18 6.45
C ILE A 201 54.46 -0.13 6.19
N ILE A 202 55.21 -1.23 5.99
CA ILE A 202 54.68 -2.60 5.97
C ILE A 202 55.16 -3.26 7.28
N ASN A 203 54.27 -3.47 8.24
CA ASN A 203 54.59 -4.26 9.43
C ASN A 203 54.39 -5.74 9.09
N GLN A 204 55.48 -6.45 8.89
CA GLN A 204 55.49 -7.92 8.90
C GLN A 204 55.83 -8.35 10.32
N SER A 205 54.97 -9.15 10.95
CA SER A 205 55.20 -9.82 12.24
C SER A 205 55.26 -11.31 12.03
#